data_AF-A0AAE8QJW7-F1
#
_entry.id   AF-A0AAE8QJW7-F1
#
_cell.length_a   1.000
_cell.length_b   1.000
_cell.length_c   1.000
_cell.angle_alpha   90.00
_cell.angle_beta   90.00
_cell.angle_gamma   90.00
#
_symmetry.space_group_name_H-M   'P 1'
#
loop_
_entity.id
_entity.type
_entity.pdbx_description
1 polymer ?
#
loop_
_entity_poly.entity_id
_entity_poly.type
_entity_poly.pdbx_seq_one_letter_code
_entity_poly.pdbx_strand_id
1 'polypeptide(L)'
;MNLLQMLARQKAIVDAAKAEGNRALSVEEKREFDELQSKIDALHAQGDPNEPTPAPVDNSERALAAERQRALGITSLCRDFGLNAEEYIKDGHSIDQVRQFILEKQIKDRAPQPSGIQMGKDERDKFRDAAADGLALRVGMNVEKPNDGAGELRNLSLRELAKESLIIEGVNNAYRLSDDELLRQHLTPTSLFTNIIDQTARNVFQQAYTDAATTYQHWTRRGTLTDFRPTKTYQVGTAGELLLVSENGELKHDDPNGVEGPTRQLLTYGRQFSMSRQAFINDDVSFIETIPALYAQSARLGINRLVYQTLAKNPAIWDGKTLFHADHKNVMATGGAPSVDTLSQARQLLRKQTAAGGDVKLNIPARFMLVPTSLETKAGQLIGSTVDPSQANPNIPNPFYNQFTIVSDAELDDASVNGELEWYVTSDILRSPIQVDFLNGKDMPTIVMKQAPAGQLGFLWDIYMDYGVTVVDYQTVVKNNGK
;
A
#
# COMPACT_ATOMS: atom_id res chain seq x y z
N MET A 1 -82.29 -10.72 10.60
CA MET A 1 -81.71 -11.72 9.66
C MET A 1 -81.33 -12.94 10.48
N ASN A 2 -81.55 -14.14 9.96
CA ASN A 2 -81.03 -15.37 10.58
C ASN A 2 -79.53 -15.53 10.26
N LEU A 3 -78.75 -16.29 11.05
CA LEU A 3 -77.29 -16.46 10.90
C LEU A 3 -76.88 -16.80 9.46
N LEU A 4 -77.59 -17.74 8.84
CA LEU A 4 -77.38 -18.14 7.45
C LEU A 4 -77.63 -17.01 6.43
N GLN A 5 -78.58 -16.11 6.71
CA GLN A 5 -78.86 -14.96 5.84
C GLN A 5 -77.79 -13.87 5.99
N MET A 6 -77.25 -13.67 7.19
CA MET A 6 -76.14 -12.72 7.43
C MET A 6 -74.87 -13.19 6.72
N LEU A 7 -74.52 -14.48 6.85
CA LEU A 7 -73.37 -15.09 6.17
C LEU A 7 -73.53 -15.06 4.63
N ALA A 8 -74.73 -15.31 4.12
CA ALA A 8 -75.02 -15.22 2.69
C ALA A 8 -74.87 -13.78 2.16
N ARG A 9 -75.32 -12.78 2.93
CA ARG A 9 -75.18 -11.36 2.57
C ARG A 9 -73.72 -10.92 2.58
N GLN A 10 -72.95 -11.33 3.59
CA GLN A 10 -71.52 -11.06 3.69
C GLN A 10 -70.74 -11.64 2.50
N LYS A 11 -71.08 -12.87 2.09
CA LYS A 11 -70.49 -13.51 0.91
C LYS A 11 -70.86 -12.77 -0.38
N ALA A 12 -72.11 -12.32 -0.52
CA ALA A 12 -72.54 -11.57 -1.69
C ALA A 12 -71.80 -10.22 -1.86
N ILE A 13 -71.49 -9.52 -0.76
CA ILE A 13 -70.73 -8.25 -0.80
C ILE A 13 -69.29 -8.50 -1.28
N VAL A 14 -68.64 -9.56 -0.79
CA VAL A 14 -67.29 -9.94 -1.22
C VAL A 14 -67.27 -10.46 -2.66
N ASP A 15 -68.28 -11.23 -3.06
CA ASP A 15 -68.38 -11.76 -4.42
C ASP A 15 -68.70 -10.65 -5.44
N ALA A 16 -69.47 -9.61 -5.07
CA ALA A 16 -69.69 -8.43 -5.89
C ALA A 16 -68.39 -7.64 -6.12
N ALA A 17 -67.60 -7.40 -5.06
CA ALA A 17 -66.30 -6.73 -5.16
C ALA A 17 -65.28 -7.53 -6.02
N LYS A 18 -65.38 -8.87 -6.01
CA LYS A 18 -64.57 -9.75 -6.85
C LYS A 18 -65.03 -9.76 -8.31
N ALA A 19 -66.32 -9.73 -8.58
CA ALA A 19 -66.88 -9.72 -9.93
C ALA A 19 -66.55 -8.44 -10.69
N GLU A 20 -66.45 -7.29 -10.00
CA GLU A 20 -66.01 -6.01 -10.58
C GLU A 20 -64.48 -5.86 -10.60
N GLY A 21 -63.76 -6.90 -11.05
CA GLY A 21 -62.33 -6.82 -11.32
C GLY A 21 -61.43 -6.86 -10.08
N ASN A 22 -61.86 -7.52 -9.00
CA ASN A 22 -61.10 -7.69 -7.76
C ASN A 22 -60.78 -6.34 -7.07
N ARG A 23 -61.79 -5.46 -7.00
CA ARG A 23 -61.71 -4.15 -6.36
C ARG A 23 -61.68 -4.31 -4.84
N ALA A 24 -60.98 -3.40 -4.15
CA ALA A 24 -61.13 -3.26 -2.70
C ALA A 24 -62.57 -2.79 -2.35
N LEU A 25 -63.15 -3.37 -1.29
CA LEU A 25 -64.48 -2.98 -0.80
C LEU A 25 -64.54 -1.47 -0.53
N SER A 26 -65.62 -0.81 -0.97
CA SER A 26 -65.86 0.59 -0.63
C SER A 26 -66.01 0.78 0.87
N VAL A 27 -65.84 2.02 1.32
CA VAL A 27 -65.98 2.39 2.75
C VAL A 27 -67.37 2.04 3.30
N GLU A 28 -68.41 2.05 2.45
CA GLU A 28 -69.77 1.68 2.82
C GLU A 28 -69.96 0.15 2.89
N GLU A 29 -69.48 -0.59 1.89
CA GLU A 29 -69.51 -2.06 1.88
C GLU A 29 -68.69 -2.68 3.01
N LYS A 30 -67.55 -2.05 3.35
CA LYS A 30 -66.71 -2.50 4.46
C LYS A 30 -67.40 -2.28 5.82
N ARG A 31 -68.13 -1.17 5.99
CA ARG A 31 -68.94 -0.94 7.20
C ARG A 31 -70.10 -1.94 7.31
N GLU A 32 -70.81 -2.22 6.21
CA GLU A 32 -71.87 -3.23 6.21
C GLU A 32 -71.32 -4.63 6.53
N PHE A 33 -70.13 -4.97 6.01
CA PHE A 33 -69.44 -6.22 6.30
C PHE A 33 -69.05 -6.33 7.78
N ASP A 34 -68.44 -5.29 8.36
CA ASP A 34 -67.99 -5.28 9.75
C ASP A 34 -69.17 -5.31 10.74
N GLU A 35 -70.28 -4.63 10.43
CA GLU A 35 -71.51 -4.70 11.23
C GLU A 35 -72.17 -6.08 11.19
N LEU A 36 -72.17 -6.75 10.03
CA LEU A 36 -72.69 -8.11 9.90
C LEU A 36 -71.82 -9.11 10.66
N GLN A 37 -70.49 -8.95 10.61
CA GLN A 37 -69.56 -9.79 11.36
C GLN A 37 -69.79 -9.64 12.87
N SER A 38 -69.92 -8.40 13.37
CA SER A 38 -70.21 -8.16 14.79
C SER A 38 -71.54 -8.78 15.23
N LYS A 39 -72.57 -8.78 14.39
CA LYS A 39 -73.86 -9.42 14.68
C LYS A 39 -73.77 -10.95 14.65
N ILE A 40 -72.96 -11.53 13.77
CA ILE A 40 -72.69 -12.97 13.71
C ILE A 40 -71.94 -13.40 14.97
N ASP A 41 -70.93 -12.65 15.38
CA ASP A 41 -70.14 -12.94 16.59
C ASP A 41 -71.01 -12.80 17.86
N ALA A 42 -71.91 -11.81 17.90
CA ALA A 42 -72.87 -11.65 19.00
C ALA A 42 -73.90 -12.78 19.05
N LEU A 43 -74.34 -13.31 17.91
CA LEU A 43 -75.24 -14.46 17.83
C LEU A 43 -74.52 -15.76 18.20
N HIS A 44 -73.24 -15.92 17.86
CA HIS A 44 -72.42 -17.03 18.33
C HIS A 44 -72.12 -16.96 19.83
N ALA A 45 -72.05 -15.75 20.41
CA ALA A 45 -71.87 -15.54 21.84
C ALA A 45 -73.15 -15.79 22.67
N GLN A 46 -74.33 -15.64 22.06
CA GLN A 46 -75.61 -16.06 22.66
C GLN A 46 -75.92 -17.51 22.25
N GLY A 47 -75.23 -18.45 22.91
CA GLY A 47 -75.31 -19.88 22.63
C GLY A 47 -76.73 -20.46 22.55
N ASP A 48 -76.91 -21.37 21.60
CA ASP A 48 -78.17 -22.05 21.30
C ASP A 48 -78.57 -23.00 22.47
N PRO A 49 -79.82 -22.99 22.99
CA PRO A 49 -80.21 -23.69 24.24
C PRO A 49 -80.47 -25.20 24.11
N ASN A 50 -79.82 -25.89 23.18
CA ASN A 50 -80.15 -27.30 22.91
C ASN A 50 -78.91 -28.18 22.69
N GLU A 51 -78.12 -28.36 23.75
CA GLU A 51 -77.23 -29.51 23.90
C GLU A 51 -77.25 -30.00 25.37
N PRO A 52 -77.31 -31.32 25.59
CA PRO A 52 -77.44 -31.90 26.93
C PRO A 52 -76.14 -31.74 27.72
N THR A 53 -76.26 -31.23 28.94
CA THR A 53 -75.15 -31.11 29.90
C THR A 53 -74.67 -32.50 30.33
N PRO A 54 -73.40 -32.88 30.13
CA PRO A 54 -72.80 -33.99 30.85
C PRO A 54 -72.19 -33.51 32.16
N ALA A 55 -72.43 -34.30 33.21
CA ALA A 55 -71.89 -34.17 34.56
C ALA A 55 -70.34 -34.03 34.60
N PRO A 56 -69.76 -33.49 35.69
CA PRO A 56 -68.34 -33.19 35.78
C PRO A 56 -67.53 -34.47 35.91
N VAL A 57 -66.97 -34.94 34.80
CA VAL A 57 -65.93 -35.97 34.79
C VAL A 57 -64.79 -35.51 33.87
N ASP A 58 -63.64 -35.33 34.50
CA ASP A 58 -62.28 -35.36 33.96
C ASP A 58 -61.77 -34.20 33.08
N ASN A 59 -61.66 -33.01 33.67
CA ASN A 59 -60.84 -31.91 33.12
C ASN A 59 -59.34 -32.27 33.11
N SER A 60 -58.89 -33.20 33.95
CA SER A 60 -57.50 -33.68 34.01
C SER A 60 -57.15 -34.57 32.82
N GLU A 61 -58.00 -35.52 32.43
CA GLU A 61 -57.73 -36.40 31.29
C GLU A 61 -57.75 -35.64 29.95
N ARG A 62 -58.65 -34.66 29.78
CA ARG A 62 -58.65 -33.79 28.59
C ARG A 62 -57.41 -32.89 28.52
N ALA A 63 -56.96 -32.36 29.66
CA ALA A 63 -55.72 -31.58 29.73
C ALA A 63 -54.49 -32.45 29.44
N LEU A 64 -54.43 -33.68 29.96
CA LEU A 64 -53.35 -34.63 29.66
C LEU A 64 -53.35 -35.08 28.19
N ALA A 65 -54.52 -35.30 27.60
CA ALA A 65 -54.65 -35.65 26.19
C ALA A 65 -54.20 -34.50 25.27
N ALA A 66 -54.57 -33.25 25.61
CA ALA A 66 -54.12 -32.06 24.91
C ALA A 66 -52.59 -31.88 25.03
N GLU A 67 -52.03 -32.14 26.21
CA GLU A 67 -50.58 -32.05 26.44
C GLU A 67 -49.80 -33.13 25.68
N ARG A 68 -50.35 -34.35 25.58
CA ARG A 68 -49.78 -35.40 24.73
C ARG A 68 -49.83 -35.03 23.25
N GLN A 69 -50.93 -34.45 22.77
CA GLN A 69 -51.03 -33.99 21.39
C GLN A 69 -50.05 -32.84 21.10
N ARG A 70 -49.85 -31.94 22.06
CA ARG A 70 -48.86 -30.87 21.98
C ARG A 70 -47.43 -31.42 21.88
N ALA A 71 -47.05 -32.30 22.80
CA ALA A 71 -45.72 -32.91 22.81
C ALA A 71 -45.45 -33.74 21.54
N LEU A 72 -46.43 -34.49 21.04
CA LEU A 72 -46.32 -35.23 19.79
C LEU A 72 -46.16 -34.31 18.58
N GLY A 73 -46.94 -33.23 18.50
CA GLY A 73 -46.85 -32.24 17.42
C GLY A 73 -45.50 -31.51 17.38
N ILE A 74 -44.97 -31.13 18.55
CA ILE A 74 -43.64 -30.53 18.67
C ILE A 74 -42.57 -31.55 18.27
N THR A 75 -42.67 -32.80 18.74
CA THR A 75 -41.68 -33.85 18.39
C THR A 75 -41.66 -34.15 16.90
N SER A 76 -42.82 -34.21 16.23
CA SER A 76 -42.86 -34.41 14.77
C SER A 76 -42.27 -33.22 14.02
N LEU A 77 -42.61 -31.98 14.41
CA LEU A 77 -42.08 -30.77 13.80
C LEU A 77 -40.56 -30.68 13.97
N CYS A 78 -40.06 -30.85 15.19
CA CYS A 78 -38.62 -30.79 15.46
C CYS A 78 -37.85 -31.89 14.70
N ARG A 79 -38.41 -33.09 14.54
CA ARG A 79 -37.80 -34.17 13.75
C ARG A 79 -37.66 -33.82 12.27
N ASP A 80 -38.69 -33.24 11.66
CA ASP A 80 -38.68 -32.90 10.23
C ASP A 80 -37.65 -31.80 9.90
N PHE A 81 -37.29 -30.97 10.89
CA PHE A 81 -36.32 -29.88 10.75
C PHE A 81 -34.97 -30.13 11.46
N GLY A 82 -34.73 -31.34 11.99
CA GLY A 82 -33.45 -31.71 12.62
C GLY A 82 -33.13 -30.98 13.93
N LEU A 83 -34.14 -30.63 14.72
CA LEU A 83 -34.02 -29.94 16.01
C LEU A 83 -34.32 -30.87 17.19
N ASN A 84 -33.73 -30.59 18.36
CA ASN A 84 -34.02 -31.32 19.60
C ASN A 84 -35.37 -30.86 20.20
N ALA A 85 -36.32 -31.79 20.32
CA ALA A 85 -37.66 -31.50 20.81
C ALA A 85 -37.75 -31.32 22.35
N GLU A 86 -36.78 -31.85 23.10
CA GLU A 86 -36.84 -31.91 24.56
C GLU A 86 -36.87 -30.54 25.25
N GLU A 87 -36.15 -29.56 24.70
CA GLU A 87 -36.08 -28.20 25.25
C GLU A 87 -37.44 -27.49 25.11
N TYR A 88 -38.04 -27.54 23.92
CA TYR A 88 -39.33 -26.90 23.65
C TYR A 88 -40.51 -27.49 24.43
N ILE A 89 -40.43 -28.79 24.75
CA ILE A 89 -41.45 -29.49 25.55
C ILE A 89 -41.30 -29.12 27.03
N LYS A 90 -40.07 -29.03 27.56
CA LYS A 90 -39.80 -28.64 28.96
C LYS A 90 -40.19 -27.19 29.23
N ASP A 91 -39.92 -26.29 28.29
CA ASP A 91 -40.18 -24.85 28.44
C ASP A 91 -41.65 -24.48 28.23
N GLY A 92 -42.49 -25.46 27.87
CA GLY A 92 -43.92 -25.24 27.79
C GLY A 92 -44.36 -24.42 26.58
N HIS A 93 -43.59 -24.40 25.49
CA HIS A 93 -43.95 -23.66 24.28
C HIS A 93 -45.19 -24.22 23.57
N SER A 94 -46.00 -23.35 22.97
CA SER A 94 -47.10 -23.78 22.11
C SER A 94 -46.58 -24.25 20.75
N ILE A 95 -47.35 -25.09 20.06
CA ILE A 95 -47.00 -25.58 18.71
C ILE A 95 -46.73 -24.40 17.75
N ASP A 96 -47.51 -23.33 17.84
CA ASP A 96 -47.36 -22.18 16.95
C ASP A 96 -46.11 -21.34 17.25
N GLN A 97 -45.68 -21.27 18.51
CA GLN A 97 -44.39 -20.65 18.87
C GLN A 97 -43.22 -21.44 18.29
N VAL A 98 -43.23 -22.76 18.41
CA VAL A 98 -42.16 -23.62 17.85
C VAL A 98 -42.13 -23.50 16.32
N ARG A 99 -43.29 -23.43 15.66
CA ARG A 99 -43.36 -23.17 14.21
C ARG A 99 -42.73 -21.83 13.84
N GLN A 100 -43.03 -20.76 14.59
CA GLN A 100 -42.44 -19.45 14.34
C GLN A 100 -40.92 -19.45 14.53
N PHE A 101 -40.41 -20.09 15.59
CA PHE A 101 -38.96 -20.25 15.81
C PHE A 101 -38.28 -21.04 14.68
N ILE A 102 -38.90 -22.12 14.21
CA ILE A 102 -38.39 -22.88 13.06
C ILE A 102 -38.38 -22.03 11.80
N LEU A 103 -39.44 -21.24 11.57
CA LEU A 103 -39.55 -20.36 10.40
C LEU A 103 -38.51 -19.24 10.44
N GLU A 104 -38.27 -18.63 11.60
CA GLU A 104 -37.20 -17.65 11.79
C GLU A 104 -35.82 -18.26 11.59
N LYS A 105 -35.59 -19.48 12.11
CA LYS A 105 -34.33 -20.21 11.88
C LYS A 105 -34.15 -20.55 10.40
N GLN A 106 -35.21 -20.99 9.71
CA GLN A 106 -35.17 -21.21 8.27
C GLN A 106 -34.97 -19.93 7.47
N ILE A 107 -35.57 -18.81 7.87
CA ILE A 107 -35.33 -17.50 7.26
C ILE A 107 -33.89 -17.07 7.49
N LYS A 108 -33.28 -17.41 8.62
CA LYS A 108 -31.87 -17.11 8.92
C LYS A 108 -30.90 -18.03 8.15
N ASP A 109 -31.25 -19.30 7.97
CA ASP A 109 -30.46 -20.27 7.22
C ASP A 109 -30.65 -20.15 5.69
N ARG A 110 -31.81 -19.67 5.23
CA ARG A 110 -32.11 -19.34 3.82
C ARG A 110 -31.94 -17.86 3.49
N ALA A 111 -31.65 -17.00 4.47
CA ALA A 111 -31.14 -15.68 4.18
C ALA A 111 -29.91 -15.91 3.31
N PRO A 112 -29.79 -15.26 2.15
CA PRO A 112 -28.58 -15.34 1.38
C PRO A 112 -27.46 -15.01 2.36
N GLN A 113 -26.57 -15.97 2.62
CA GLN A 113 -25.35 -15.64 3.31
C GLN A 113 -24.80 -14.42 2.58
N PRO A 114 -24.34 -13.38 3.27
CA PRO A 114 -23.50 -12.40 2.63
C PRO A 114 -22.16 -13.11 2.36
N SER A 115 -22.15 -14.11 1.49
CA SER A 115 -21.12 -14.17 0.48
C SER A 115 -21.30 -12.87 -0.27
N GLY A 116 -20.60 -11.85 0.22
CA GLY A 116 -20.18 -10.77 -0.64
C GLY A 116 -19.47 -11.45 -1.79
N ILE A 117 -20.21 -11.77 -2.85
CA ILE A 117 -19.69 -11.79 -4.18
C ILE A 117 -19.34 -10.31 -4.41
N GLN A 118 -18.21 -9.89 -3.81
CA GLN A 118 -17.36 -8.95 -4.50
C GLN A 118 -17.26 -9.53 -5.90
N MET A 119 -17.66 -8.76 -6.91
CA MET A 119 -17.22 -8.99 -8.28
C MET A 119 -15.69 -8.99 -8.24
N GLY A 120 -15.12 -10.15 -7.90
CA GLY A 120 -13.89 -10.24 -7.14
C GLY A 120 -13.03 -11.30 -7.79
N LYS A 121 -12.25 -10.82 -8.76
CA LYS A 121 -11.21 -11.53 -9.53
C LYS A 121 -11.71 -12.80 -10.22
N ASP A 122 -11.57 -12.86 -11.55
CA ASP A 122 -11.79 -14.09 -12.31
C ASP A 122 -10.98 -15.25 -11.67
N GLU A 123 -11.45 -16.51 -11.80
CA GLU A 123 -10.70 -17.68 -11.29
C GLU A 123 -9.23 -17.69 -11.76
N ARG A 124 -8.98 -17.13 -12.95
CA ARG A 124 -7.66 -16.89 -13.53
C ARG A 124 -6.80 -15.93 -12.71
N ASP A 125 -7.37 -14.81 -12.25
CA ASP A 125 -6.67 -13.81 -11.45
C ASP A 125 -6.38 -14.35 -10.05
N LYS A 126 -7.30 -15.12 -9.46
CA LYS A 126 -7.09 -15.78 -8.16
C LYS A 126 -5.97 -16.81 -8.23
N PHE A 127 -5.97 -17.66 -9.26
CA PHE A 127 -4.88 -18.60 -9.51
C PHE A 127 -3.55 -17.90 -9.74
N ARG A 128 -3.54 -16.82 -10.54
CA ARG A 128 -2.34 -16.04 -10.82
C ARG A 128 -1.72 -15.47 -9.54
N ASP A 129 -2.54 -14.83 -8.71
CA ASP A 129 -2.07 -14.19 -7.49
C ASP A 129 -1.61 -15.26 -6.46
N ALA A 130 -2.30 -16.40 -6.34
CA ALA A 130 -1.88 -17.51 -5.50
C ALA A 130 -0.58 -18.19 -6.00
N ALA A 131 -0.42 -18.35 -7.32
CA ALA A 131 0.78 -18.92 -7.92
C ALA A 131 2.00 -18.00 -7.77
N ALA A 132 1.80 -16.68 -7.92
CA ALA A 132 2.86 -15.70 -7.69
C ALA A 132 3.31 -15.71 -6.22
N ASP A 133 2.38 -15.78 -5.26
CA ASP A 133 2.71 -15.91 -3.84
C ASP A 133 3.38 -17.25 -3.51
N GLY A 134 2.94 -18.34 -4.14
CA GLY A 134 3.56 -19.67 -3.99
C GLY A 134 5.01 -19.67 -4.46
N LEU A 135 5.29 -19.08 -5.62
CA LEU A 135 6.67 -18.90 -6.12
C LEU A 135 7.47 -17.96 -5.21
N ALA A 136 6.89 -16.85 -4.76
CA ALA A 136 7.52 -15.94 -3.81
C ALA A 136 7.96 -16.65 -2.51
N LEU A 137 7.09 -17.50 -1.94
CA LEU A 137 7.41 -18.30 -0.76
C LEU A 137 8.47 -19.38 -1.04
N ARG A 138 8.50 -19.95 -2.25
CA ARG A 138 9.54 -20.92 -2.68
C ARG A 138 10.90 -20.24 -2.74
N VAL A 139 10.94 -19.01 -3.23
CA VAL A 139 12.10 -18.12 -3.32
C VAL A 139 12.53 -17.57 -1.94
N GLY A 140 11.81 -17.90 -0.87
CA GLY A 140 12.17 -17.48 0.49
C GLY A 140 11.78 -16.05 0.84
N MET A 141 10.95 -15.39 0.01
CA MET A 141 10.38 -14.10 0.37
C MET A 141 9.35 -14.26 1.48
N ASN A 142 9.33 -13.30 2.40
CA ASN A 142 8.36 -13.26 3.48
C ASN A 142 7.08 -12.57 3.01
N VAL A 143 6.11 -13.33 2.54
CA VAL A 143 4.79 -12.81 2.15
C VAL A 143 3.93 -12.71 3.41
N GLU A 144 3.64 -11.49 3.87
CA GLU A 144 2.90 -11.25 5.13
C GLU A 144 1.50 -11.90 5.15
N LYS A 145 0.87 -12.02 3.97
CA LYS A 145 -0.44 -12.68 3.78
C LYS A 145 -0.48 -13.40 2.44
N PRO A 146 -0.06 -14.68 2.38
CA PRO A 146 -0.19 -15.47 1.18
C PRO A 146 -1.66 -15.67 0.80
N ASN A 147 -1.98 -15.58 -0.48
CA ASN A 147 -3.33 -15.91 -0.98
C ASN A 147 -3.68 -17.40 -0.77
N ASP A 148 -4.98 -17.69 -0.64
CA ASP A 148 -5.48 -19.07 -0.48
C ASP A 148 -5.00 -19.96 -1.65
N GLY A 149 -4.38 -21.10 -1.34
CA GLY A 149 -3.78 -22.01 -2.33
C GLY A 149 -2.29 -21.79 -2.63
N ALA A 150 -1.68 -20.68 -2.18
CA ALA A 150 -0.25 -20.39 -2.42
C ALA A 150 0.69 -21.47 -1.84
N GLY A 151 0.33 -22.07 -0.71
CA GLY A 151 1.12 -23.13 -0.07
C GLY A 151 1.16 -24.44 -0.87
N GLU A 152 0.10 -24.74 -1.64
CA GLU A 152 0.02 -25.93 -2.49
C GLU A 152 0.85 -25.72 -3.77
N LEU A 153 0.75 -24.52 -4.37
CA LEU A 153 1.46 -24.13 -5.58
C LEU A 153 2.97 -23.92 -5.34
N ARG A 154 3.39 -23.67 -4.09
CA ARG A 154 4.79 -23.49 -3.69
C ARG A 154 5.69 -24.67 -4.08
N ASN A 155 5.16 -25.89 -4.07
CA ASN A 155 5.95 -27.11 -4.30
C ASN A 155 6.01 -27.53 -5.77
N LEU A 156 5.27 -26.85 -6.66
CA LEU A 156 5.26 -27.16 -8.09
C LEU A 156 6.53 -26.65 -8.78
N SER A 157 7.05 -27.44 -9.72
CA SER A 157 8.07 -26.97 -10.67
C SER A 157 7.51 -25.86 -11.58
N LEU A 158 8.37 -24.99 -12.14
CA LEU A 158 7.95 -24.00 -13.14
C LEU A 158 7.28 -24.68 -14.34
N ARG A 159 7.71 -25.92 -14.65
CA ARG A 159 7.12 -26.76 -15.70
C ARG A 159 5.69 -27.19 -15.37
N GLU A 160 5.44 -27.63 -14.14
CA GLU A 160 4.09 -28.01 -13.70
C GLU A 160 3.18 -26.79 -13.60
N LEU A 161 3.67 -25.67 -13.08
CA LEU A 161 2.95 -24.41 -13.01
C LEU A 161 2.60 -23.87 -14.40
N ALA A 162 3.51 -24.04 -15.38
CA ALA A 162 3.25 -23.72 -16.78
C ALA A 162 2.18 -24.64 -17.40
N LYS A 163 2.12 -25.91 -17.03
CA LYS A 163 1.07 -26.85 -17.47
C LYS A 163 -0.28 -26.51 -16.85
N GLU A 164 -0.33 -26.21 -15.56
CA GLU A 164 -1.56 -25.78 -14.90
C GLU A 164 -2.11 -24.48 -15.48
N SER A 165 -1.23 -23.52 -15.77
CA SER A 165 -1.60 -22.27 -16.42
C SER A 165 -2.28 -22.52 -17.78
N LEU A 166 -1.78 -23.46 -18.59
CA LEU A 166 -2.39 -23.84 -19.88
C LEU A 166 -3.76 -24.49 -19.74
N ILE A 167 -3.95 -25.30 -18.71
CA ILE A 167 -5.21 -26.00 -18.47
C ILE A 167 -6.30 -24.97 -18.14
N ILE A 168 -5.95 -23.98 -17.32
CA ILE A 168 -6.82 -22.85 -16.96
C ILE A 168 -7.10 -21.95 -18.18
N GLU A 169 -6.16 -21.84 -19.13
CA GLU A 169 -6.37 -21.18 -20.42
C GLU A 169 -7.25 -22.00 -21.39
N GLY A 170 -7.54 -23.28 -21.09
CA GLY A 170 -8.42 -24.15 -21.87
C GLY A 170 -7.70 -25.13 -22.81
N VAL A 171 -6.40 -25.33 -22.65
CA VAL A 171 -5.61 -26.27 -23.46
C VAL A 171 -5.66 -27.67 -22.85
N ASN A 172 -6.59 -28.50 -23.34
CA ASN A 172 -6.91 -29.83 -22.81
C ASN A 172 -5.77 -30.88 -22.86
N ASN A 173 -4.62 -30.58 -23.50
CA ASN A 173 -3.49 -31.50 -23.66
C ASN A 173 -2.17 -30.97 -23.06
N ALA A 174 -2.21 -30.01 -22.15
CA ALA A 174 -1.02 -29.38 -21.57
C ALA A 174 0.01 -30.39 -21.01
N TYR A 175 -0.44 -31.47 -20.37
CA TYR A 175 0.45 -32.51 -19.82
C TYR A 175 1.18 -33.35 -20.88
N ARG A 176 0.71 -33.37 -22.12
CA ARG A 176 1.27 -34.17 -23.23
C ARG A 176 2.23 -33.38 -24.11
N LEU A 177 2.35 -32.07 -23.91
CA LEU A 177 3.25 -31.21 -24.67
C LEU A 177 4.70 -31.48 -24.28
N SER A 178 5.58 -31.48 -25.27
CA SER A 178 7.02 -31.48 -25.03
C SER A 178 7.48 -30.15 -24.43
N ASP A 179 8.61 -30.15 -23.72
CA ASP A 179 9.15 -28.94 -23.08
C ASP A 179 9.38 -27.79 -24.08
N ASP A 180 9.65 -28.11 -25.35
CA ASP A 180 9.82 -27.12 -26.42
C ASP A 180 8.50 -26.52 -26.90
N GLU A 181 7.44 -27.33 -26.98
CA GLU A 181 6.10 -26.87 -27.33
C GLU A 181 5.47 -26.05 -26.22
N LEU A 182 5.73 -26.44 -24.96
CA LEU A 182 5.30 -25.71 -23.78
C LEU A 182 5.97 -24.33 -23.68
N LEU A 183 7.29 -24.24 -23.90
CA LEU A 183 7.96 -22.95 -23.98
C LEU A 183 7.37 -22.09 -25.11
N ARG A 184 7.18 -22.65 -26.31
CA ARG A 184 6.65 -21.91 -27.47
C ARG A 184 5.26 -21.30 -27.22
N GLN A 185 4.38 -21.99 -26.49
CA GLN A 185 3.07 -21.44 -26.14
C GLN A 185 3.19 -20.23 -25.19
N HIS A 186 4.19 -20.22 -24.31
CA HIS A 186 4.34 -19.21 -23.23
C HIS A 186 5.24 -18.04 -23.63
N LEU A 187 5.91 -18.11 -24.79
CA LEU A 187 6.66 -16.99 -25.39
C LEU A 187 5.77 -15.77 -25.74
N THR A 188 4.46 -15.87 -25.53
CA THR A 188 3.55 -14.73 -25.63
C THR A 188 3.47 -13.96 -24.30
N PRO A 189 3.63 -12.62 -24.32
CA PRO A 189 3.56 -11.79 -23.12
C PRO A 189 2.22 -11.86 -22.37
N THR A 190 1.17 -12.34 -23.04
CA THR A 190 -0.20 -12.42 -22.50
C THR A 190 -0.51 -13.72 -21.77
N SER A 191 0.38 -14.70 -21.78
CA SER A 191 0.15 -15.99 -21.12
C SER A 191 0.08 -15.84 -19.60
N LEU A 192 -0.83 -16.57 -18.96
CA LEU A 192 -1.01 -16.58 -17.50
C LEU A 192 0.30 -16.90 -16.78
N PHE A 193 1.05 -17.89 -17.29
CA PHE A 193 2.34 -18.26 -16.74
C PHE A 193 3.37 -17.12 -16.76
N THR A 194 3.49 -16.42 -17.89
CA THR A 194 4.37 -15.26 -18.04
C THR A 194 3.99 -14.15 -17.06
N ASN A 195 2.69 -13.91 -16.87
CA ASN A 195 2.21 -12.94 -15.88
C ASN A 195 2.55 -13.36 -14.44
N ILE A 196 2.50 -14.65 -14.11
CA ILE A 196 2.89 -15.16 -12.78
C ILE A 196 4.39 -14.93 -12.51
N ILE A 197 5.26 -15.26 -13.49
CA ILE A 197 6.69 -15.01 -13.36
C ILE A 197 6.98 -13.52 -13.26
N ASP A 198 6.36 -12.69 -14.10
CA ASP A 198 6.56 -11.25 -14.09
C ASP A 198 6.12 -10.63 -12.76
N GLN A 199 4.97 -11.05 -12.20
CA GLN A 199 4.52 -10.59 -10.89
C GLN A 199 5.47 -11.03 -9.77
N THR A 200 5.94 -12.27 -9.80
CA THR A 200 6.90 -12.78 -8.81
C THR A 200 8.21 -12.00 -8.89
N ALA A 201 8.76 -11.80 -10.09
CA ALA A 201 9.98 -11.05 -10.31
C ALA A 201 9.86 -9.58 -9.86
N ARG A 202 8.69 -8.95 -10.07
CA ARG A 202 8.40 -7.60 -9.57
C ARG A 202 8.38 -7.54 -8.04
N ASN A 203 7.77 -8.53 -7.38
CA ASN A 203 7.76 -8.60 -5.91
C ASN A 203 9.18 -8.77 -5.34
N VAL A 204 9.96 -9.71 -5.90
CA VAL A 204 11.39 -9.89 -5.56
C VAL A 204 12.15 -8.59 -5.73
N PHE A 205 11.98 -7.95 -6.87
CA PHE A 205 12.65 -6.70 -7.17
C PHE A 205 12.28 -5.59 -6.20
N GLN A 206 10.99 -5.43 -5.87
CA GLN A 206 10.53 -4.40 -4.95
C GLN A 206 11.10 -4.60 -3.54
N GLN A 207 11.13 -5.84 -3.06
CA GLN A 207 11.73 -6.16 -1.78
C GLN A 207 13.23 -5.87 -1.79
N ALA A 208 13.97 -6.41 -2.75
CA ALA A 208 15.41 -6.20 -2.87
C ALA A 208 15.77 -4.71 -3.10
N TYR A 209 14.92 -3.96 -3.80
CA TYR A 209 15.09 -2.52 -3.97
C TYR A 209 14.92 -1.80 -2.64
N THR A 210 13.93 -2.19 -1.83
CA THR A 210 13.65 -1.57 -0.53
C THR A 210 14.75 -1.87 0.49
N ASP A 211 15.26 -3.10 0.49
CA ASP A 211 16.28 -3.61 1.41
C ASP A 211 17.70 -3.10 1.10
N ALA A 212 17.95 -2.64 -0.13
CA ALA A 212 19.25 -2.13 -0.52
C ALA A 212 19.66 -0.92 0.34
N ALA A 213 20.76 -1.08 1.08
CA ALA A 213 21.31 -0.08 1.99
C ALA A 213 21.88 1.11 1.21
N THR A 214 21.11 2.19 1.11
CA THR A 214 21.56 3.47 0.53
C THR A 214 21.32 4.60 1.50
N THR A 215 22.17 5.62 1.44
CA THR A 215 22.22 6.66 2.47
C THR A 215 21.78 8.03 1.96
N TYR A 216 21.73 8.25 0.64
CA TYR A 216 21.37 9.54 0.05
C TYR A 216 20.00 10.07 0.50
N GLN A 217 19.04 9.20 0.85
CA GLN A 217 17.70 9.62 1.27
C GLN A 217 17.67 10.39 2.59
N HIS A 218 18.70 10.24 3.44
CA HIS A 218 18.73 10.86 4.76
C HIS A 218 18.92 12.38 4.72
N TRP A 219 19.62 12.88 3.70
CA TRP A 219 20.00 14.28 3.62
C TRP A 219 19.58 14.96 2.31
N THR A 220 19.31 14.20 1.24
CA THR A 220 18.85 14.78 -0.03
C THR A 220 17.35 15.10 -0.01
N ARG A 221 16.93 16.08 -0.83
CA ARG A 221 15.52 16.40 -1.01
C ARG A 221 14.93 15.55 -2.14
N ARG A 222 13.75 14.97 -1.91
CA ARG A 222 12.95 14.34 -2.96
C ARG A 222 12.17 15.40 -3.74
N GLY A 223 12.28 15.35 -5.06
CA GLY A 223 11.50 16.16 -5.99
C GLY A 223 10.79 15.32 -7.04
N THR A 224 9.93 15.98 -7.81
CA THR A 224 9.15 15.36 -8.88
C THR A 224 9.15 16.27 -10.10
N LEU A 225 9.32 15.67 -11.28
CA LEU A 225 9.18 16.35 -12.56
C LEU A 225 8.17 15.60 -13.43
N THR A 226 7.39 16.34 -14.22
CA THR A 226 6.36 15.76 -15.08
C THR A 226 6.87 15.42 -16.48
N ASP A 227 7.99 16.03 -16.90
CA ASP A 227 8.58 15.82 -18.22
C ASP A 227 10.12 15.78 -18.19
N PHE A 228 10.73 15.41 -19.32
CA PHE A 228 12.17 15.33 -19.52
C PHE A 228 12.82 16.66 -19.97
N ARG A 229 12.03 17.73 -20.09
CA ARG A 229 12.56 19.00 -20.61
C ARG A 229 13.36 19.70 -19.51
N PRO A 230 14.48 20.34 -19.86
CA PRO A 230 15.24 21.16 -18.91
C PRO A 230 14.32 22.24 -18.32
N THR A 231 14.01 22.09 -17.02
CA THR A 231 13.13 23.01 -16.30
C THR A 231 14.00 23.92 -15.44
N LYS A 232 14.07 25.20 -15.83
CA LYS A 232 14.72 26.23 -15.02
C LYS A 232 13.86 26.51 -13.79
N THR A 233 14.47 26.39 -12.62
CA THR A 233 13.82 26.82 -11.37
C THR A 233 14.42 28.14 -10.98
N TYR A 234 13.60 29.12 -10.64
CA TYR A 234 14.09 30.39 -10.09
C TYR A 234 14.21 30.24 -8.58
N GLN A 235 15.38 30.55 -8.05
CA GLN A 235 15.48 30.79 -6.61
C GLN A 235 14.96 32.21 -6.38
N VAL A 236 13.82 32.33 -5.71
CA VAL A 236 13.35 33.63 -5.24
C VAL A 236 14.31 34.06 -4.13
N GLY A 237 15.06 35.13 -4.37
CA GLY A 237 15.93 35.72 -3.36
C GLY A 237 15.13 36.12 -2.11
N THR A 238 15.83 36.28 -0.99
CA THR A 238 15.19 36.80 0.23
C THR A 238 14.80 38.26 0.01
N ALA A 239 13.61 38.65 0.49
CA ALA A 239 13.28 40.05 0.65
C ALA A 239 14.35 40.75 1.52
N GLY A 240 14.67 41.99 1.18
CA GLY A 240 15.58 42.85 1.92
C GLY A 240 15.17 43.00 3.39
N GLU A 241 16.13 43.36 4.24
CA GLU A 241 15.87 43.59 5.67
C GLU A 241 14.87 44.76 5.85
N LEU A 242 13.97 44.63 6.82
CA LEU A 242 13.04 45.70 7.19
C LEU A 242 13.85 46.88 7.75
N LEU A 243 13.90 47.97 6.99
CA LEU A 243 14.56 49.20 7.41
C LEU A 243 13.69 49.95 8.43
N LEU A 244 14.34 50.56 9.42
CA LEU A 244 13.64 51.40 10.40
C LEU A 244 13.03 52.61 9.70
N VAL A 245 11.70 52.68 9.72
CA VAL A 245 10.93 53.81 9.19
C VAL A 245 10.80 54.84 10.31
N SER A 246 11.22 56.08 10.08
CA SER A 246 10.95 57.19 11.01
C SER A 246 9.44 57.51 11.00
N GLU A 247 8.91 58.20 12.03
CA GLU A 247 7.46 58.43 12.17
C GLU A 247 6.76 59.09 10.95
N ASN A 248 7.52 59.71 10.04
CA ASN A 248 7.05 60.24 8.75
C ASN A 248 7.89 59.75 7.55
N GLY A 249 8.60 58.63 7.69
CA GLY A 249 9.48 58.08 6.66
C GLY A 249 8.72 57.28 5.60
N GLU A 250 9.23 57.29 4.37
CA GLU A 250 8.71 56.45 3.29
C GLU A 250 9.25 55.02 3.39
N LEU A 251 8.37 54.02 3.22
CA LEU A 251 8.75 52.61 3.10
C LEU A 251 9.54 52.42 1.80
N LYS A 252 10.82 52.08 1.90
CA LYS A 252 11.61 51.75 0.71
C LYS A 252 11.03 50.48 0.05
N HIS A 253 10.74 50.58 -1.24
CA HIS A 253 10.32 49.44 -2.04
C HIS A 253 11.49 48.44 -2.15
N ASP A 254 11.19 47.17 -1.94
CA ASP A 254 12.12 46.06 -2.12
C ASP A 254 11.67 45.26 -3.34
N ASP A 255 12.55 45.19 -4.35
CA ASP A 255 12.35 44.33 -5.51
C ASP A 255 12.94 42.95 -5.19
N PRO A 256 12.13 41.89 -5.05
CA PRO A 256 12.66 40.55 -4.82
C PRO A 256 13.50 40.13 -6.04
N ASN A 257 14.82 40.13 -5.87
CA ASN A 257 15.77 39.71 -6.90
C ASN A 257 15.55 38.22 -7.22
N GLY A 258 14.88 37.93 -8.33
CA GLY A 258 14.81 36.58 -8.89
C GLY A 258 16.14 36.25 -9.57
N VAL A 259 16.99 35.46 -8.90
CA VAL A 259 18.25 34.98 -9.51
C VAL A 259 17.94 33.73 -10.33
N GLU A 260 18.57 33.61 -11.51
CA GLU A 260 18.49 32.36 -12.29
C GLU A 260 18.93 31.21 -11.38
N GLY A 261 18.08 30.19 -11.26
CA GLY A 261 18.39 29.03 -10.45
C GLY A 261 18.71 27.80 -11.31
N PRO A 262 18.83 26.63 -10.67
CA PRO A 262 19.29 25.40 -11.31
C PRO A 262 18.35 24.96 -12.45
N THR A 263 18.96 24.42 -13.50
CA THR A 263 18.24 23.72 -14.56
C THR A 263 18.13 22.24 -14.18
N ARG A 264 16.90 21.76 -13.98
CA ARG A 264 16.63 20.37 -13.61
C ARG A 264 16.25 19.57 -14.86
N GLN A 265 16.77 18.35 -14.98
CA GLN A 265 16.48 17.46 -16.10
C GLN A 265 16.48 16.01 -15.63
N LEU A 266 15.53 15.22 -16.17
CA LEU A 266 15.49 13.77 -15.98
C LEU A 266 16.24 13.05 -17.09
N LEU A 267 16.88 11.93 -16.74
CA LEU A 267 17.47 10.99 -17.68
C LEU A 267 16.90 9.59 -17.42
N THR A 268 16.78 8.80 -18.49
CA THR A 268 16.33 7.40 -18.40
C THR A 268 17.54 6.49 -18.25
N TYR A 269 17.56 5.71 -17.17
CA TYR A 269 18.56 4.68 -16.93
C TYR A 269 17.89 3.31 -17.04
N GLY A 270 18.40 2.44 -17.91
CA GLY A 270 17.84 1.11 -18.09
C GLY A 270 18.86 0.05 -18.48
N ARG A 271 18.50 -1.20 -18.18
CA ARG A 271 19.24 -2.41 -18.57
C ARG A 271 18.26 -3.53 -18.89
N GLN A 272 18.74 -4.49 -19.66
CA GLN A 272 17.98 -5.64 -20.13
C GLN A 272 18.66 -6.91 -19.63
N PHE A 273 17.86 -7.89 -19.20
CA PHE A 273 18.34 -9.22 -18.86
C PHE A 273 17.44 -10.28 -19.48
N SER A 274 17.98 -11.47 -19.73
CA SER A 274 17.26 -12.55 -20.40
C SER A 274 17.44 -13.88 -19.69
N MET A 275 16.39 -14.69 -19.71
CA MET A 275 16.40 -16.07 -19.27
C MET A 275 16.44 -16.95 -20.49
N SER A 276 17.48 -17.78 -20.59
CA SER A 276 17.65 -18.69 -21.71
C SER A 276 16.62 -19.83 -21.66
N ARG A 277 16.33 -20.42 -22.82
CA ARG A 277 15.52 -21.65 -22.92
C ARG A 277 16.06 -22.79 -22.04
N GLN A 278 17.38 -22.89 -21.89
CA GLN A 278 17.99 -23.95 -21.07
C GLN A 278 17.70 -23.75 -19.58
N ALA A 279 17.78 -22.51 -19.08
CA ALA A 279 17.43 -22.19 -17.69
C ALA A 279 15.95 -22.50 -17.39
N PHE A 280 15.07 -22.23 -18.35
CA PHE A 280 13.67 -22.62 -18.25
C PHE A 280 13.46 -24.14 -18.18
N ILE A 281 14.07 -24.89 -19.11
CA ILE A 281 13.94 -26.36 -19.16
C ILE A 281 14.53 -27.00 -17.89
N ASN A 282 15.61 -26.43 -17.36
CA ASN A 282 16.28 -26.92 -16.16
C ASN A 282 15.57 -26.54 -14.85
N ASP A 283 14.41 -25.86 -14.90
CA ASP A 283 13.66 -25.40 -13.72
C ASP A 283 14.49 -24.52 -12.77
N ASP A 284 15.32 -23.61 -13.32
CA ASP A 284 16.16 -22.73 -12.53
C ASP A 284 15.34 -21.59 -11.88
N VAL A 285 14.63 -21.92 -10.80
CA VAL A 285 13.85 -20.97 -10.00
C VAL A 285 14.77 -19.92 -9.35
N SER A 286 16.03 -20.25 -9.09
CA SER A 286 17.00 -19.33 -8.47
C SER A 286 17.34 -18.14 -9.37
N PHE A 287 17.16 -18.28 -10.69
CA PHE A 287 17.29 -17.18 -11.63
C PHE A 287 16.26 -16.07 -11.38
N ILE A 288 15.00 -16.44 -11.08
CA ILE A 288 13.89 -15.50 -10.84
C ILE A 288 14.10 -14.71 -9.54
N GLU A 289 14.83 -15.29 -8.58
CA GLU A 289 15.23 -14.64 -7.33
C GLU A 289 16.44 -13.72 -7.54
N THR A 290 17.56 -14.31 -7.97
CA THR A 290 18.87 -13.68 -7.86
C THR A 290 19.05 -12.52 -8.83
N ILE A 291 18.61 -12.69 -10.08
CA ILE A 291 18.87 -11.70 -11.13
C ILE A 291 18.08 -10.40 -10.90
N PRO A 292 16.75 -10.43 -10.70
CA PRO A 292 16.01 -9.22 -10.36
C PRO A 292 16.54 -8.55 -9.10
N ALA A 293 16.89 -9.31 -8.05
CA ALA A 293 17.42 -8.75 -6.82
C ALA A 293 18.75 -7.99 -7.02
N LEU A 294 19.68 -8.55 -7.80
CA LEU A 294 20.95 -7.89 -8.12
C LEU A 294 20.74 -6.60 -8.91
N TYR A 295 19.83 -6.61 -9.88
CA TYR A 295 19.51 -5.39 -10.63
C TYR A 295 18.76 -4.36 -9.78
N ALA A 296 17.93 -4.78 -8.82
CA ALA A 296 17.27 -3.90 -7.87
C ALA A 296 18.29 -3.14 -7.00
N GLN A 297 19.23 -3.89 -6.43
CA GLN A 297 20.33 -3.32 -5.65
C GLN A 297 21.17 -2.37 -6.51
N SER A 298 21.56 -2.79 -7.72
CA SER A 298 22.34 -1.94 -8.62
C SER A 298 21.62 -0.67 -9.04
N ALA A 299 20.29 -0.72 -9.22
CA ALA A 299 19.50 0.47 -9.57
C ALA A 299 19.51 1.49 -8.43
N ARG A 300 19.31 1.04 -7.19
CA ARG A 300 19.31 1.94 -6.02
C ARG A 300 20.71 2.46 -5.68
N LEU A 301 21.73 1.61 -5.78
CA LEU A 301 23.14 2.01 -5.65
C LEU A 301 23.57 2.98 -6.75
N GLY A 302 23.00 2.88 -7.95
CA GLY A 302 23.26 3.81 -9.05
C GLY A 302 22.86 5.26 -8.72
N ILE A 303 21.70 5.45 -8.07
CA ILE A 303 21.26 6.76 -7.59
C ILE A 303 22.22 7.27 -6.50
N ASN A 304 22.56 6.41 -5.54
CA ASN A 304 23.49 6.74 -4.45
C ASN A 304 24.84 7.21 -4.99
N ARG A 305 25.41 6.44 -5.93
CA ARG A 305 26.65 6.78 -6.64
C ARG A 305 26.54 8.11 -7.36
N LEU A 306 25.46 8.38 -8.10
CA LEU A 306 25.33 9.64 -8.84
C LEU A 306 25.28 10.87 -7.91
N VAL A 307 24.59 10.75 -6.78
CA VAL A 307 24.55 11.81 -5.75
C VAL A 307 25.95 12.08 -5.19
N TYR A 308 26.65 11.05 -4.70
CA TYR A 308 27.98 11.23 -4.11
C TYR A 308 29.04 11.63 -5.14
N GLN A 309 28.96 11.13 -6.38
CA GLN A 309 29.82 11.60 -7.46
C GLN A 309 29.58 13.07 -7.82
N THR A 310 28.35 13.58 -7.68
CA THR A 310 28.04 15.00 -7.91
C THR A 310 28.70 15.88 -6.85
N LEU A 311 28.76 15.43 -5.59
CA LEU A 311 29.56 16.10 -4.55
C LEU A 311 31.06 16.04 -4.86
N ALA A 312 31.55 14.85 -5.23
CA ALA A 312 32.97 14.58 -5.45
C ALA A 312 33.55 15.35 -6.65
N LYS A 313 32.91 15.22 -7.81
CA LYS A 313 33.37 15.84 -9.07
C LYS A 313 33.31 17.36 -9.06
N ASN A 314 32.55 17.94 -8.12
CA ASN A 314 32.41 19.38 -7.95
C ASN A 314 32.06 20.12 -9.27
N PRO A 315 30.94 19.78 -9.93
CA PRO A 315 30.61 20.33 -11.24
C PRO A 315 30.34 21.83 -11.18
N ALA A 316 30.47 22.50 -12.34
CA ALA A 316 30.01 23.88 -12.49
C ALA A 316 28.49 23.95 -12.33
N ILE A 317 28.02 24.87 -11.50
CA ILE A 317 26.59 25.13 -11.26
C ILE A 317 26.09 26.24 -12.19
N TRP A 318 24.82 26.63 -12.05
CA TRP A 318 24.15 27.58 -12.95
C TRP A 318 24.75 29.00 -12.96
N ASP A 319 25.62 29.33 -12.00
CA ASP A 319 26.39 30.58 -11.97
C ASP A 319 27.75 30.51 -12.70
N GLY A 320 28.08 29.35 -13.29
CA GLY A 320 29.33 29.12 -14.02
C GLY A 320 30.54 28.80 -13.14
N LYS A 321 30.40 28.79 -11.80
CA LYS A 321 31.45 28.40 -10.85
C LYS A 321 31.22 26.97 -10.36
N THR A 322 32.25 26.33 -9.83
CA THR A 322 32.13 24.99 -9.24
C THR A 322 31.28 25.02 -7.97
N LEU A 323 30.54 23.94 -7.68
CA LEU A 323 29.71 23.81 -6.47
C LEU A 323 30.45 24.31 -5.21
N PHE A 324 31.64 23.76 -4.96
CA PHE A 324 32.58 24.15 -3.92
C PHE A 324 33.60 25.14 -4.49
N HIS A 325 33.53 26.40 -4.08
CA HIS A 325 34.45 27.45 -4.51
C HIS A 325 34.65 28.48 -3.39
N ALA A 326 35.81 29.15 -3.38
CA ALA A 326 36.12 30.18 -2.37
C ALA A 326 35.09 31.33 -2.38
N ASP A 327 34.64 31.72 -3.57
CA ASP A 327 33.62 32.77 -3.74
C ASP A 327 32.24 32.38 -3.19
N HIS A 328 31.93 31.08 -3.17
CA HIS A 328 30.69 30.56 -2.58
C HIS A 328 30.81 30.44 -1.05
N LYS A 329 31.99 30.73 -0.48
CA LYS A 329 32.29 30.65 0.96
C LYS A 329 31.88 29.31 1.59
N ASN A 330 31.92 28.25 0.79
CA ASN A 330 31.48 26.91 1.16
C ASN A 330 32.63 25.88 1.18
N VAL A 331 33.88 26.36 1.17
CA VAL A 331 35.09 25.54 1.29
C VAL A 331 35.90 26.02 2.48
N MET A 332 36.38 25.08 3.29
CA MET A 332 37.30 25.39 4.37
C MET A 332 38.70 25.68 3.82
N ALA A 333 39.30 26.80 4.23
CA ALA A 333 40.61 27.25 3.74
C ALA A 333 41.77 26.29 4.11
N THR A 334 41.59 25.46 5.13
CA THR A 334 42.59 24.47 5.56
C THR A 334 41.91 23.12 5.76
N GLY A 335 42.39 22.11 5.03
CA GLY A 335 41.98 20.72 5.20
C GLY A 335 42.41 20.19 6.57
N GLY A 336 41.51 19.48 7.25
CA GLY A 336 41.78 18.90 8.57
C GLY A 336 40.86 17.73 8.89
N ALA A 337 41.35 16.83 9.75
CA ALA A 337 40.54 15.75 10.29
C ALA A 337 39.34 16.27 11.10
N PRO A 338 38.28 15.47 11.30
CA PRO A 338 37.16 15.83 12.15
C PRO A 338 37.61 16.16 13.59
N SER A 339 37.40 17.40 14.02
CA SER A 339 37.68 17.90 15.37
C SER A 339 36.67 18.98 15.76
N VAL A 340 36.65 19.36 17.04
CA VAL A 340 35.78 20.44 17.54
C VAL A 340 36.04 21.76 16.80
N ASP A 341 37.30 22.06 16.47
CA ASP A 341 37.67 23.28 15.75
C ASP A 341 37.20 23.25 14.29
N THR A 342 37.43 22.13 13.58
CA THR A 342 37.05 22.02 12.17
C THR A 342 35.53 22.00 11.98
N LEU A 343 34.80 21.34 12.87
CA LEU A 343 33.33 21.39 12.89
C LEU A 343 32.79 22.77 13.28
N SER A 344 33.47 23.49 14.18
CA SER A 344 33.06 24.85 14.54
C SER A 344 33.23 25.81 13.38
N GLN A 345 34.30 25.68 12.59
CA GLN A 345 34.49 26.45 11.37
C GLN A 345 33.43 26.12 10.32
N ALA A 346 33.14 24.83 10.06
CA ALA A 346 32.10 24.42 9.12
C ALA A 346 30.71 24.97 9.50
N ARG A 347 30.35 24.88 10.80
CA ARG A 347 29.11 25.46 11.34
C ARG A 347 29.07 26.99 11.20
N GLN A 348 30.20 27.67 11.39
CA GLN A 348 30.27 29.12 11.19
C GLN A 348 30.10 29.52 9.73
N LEU A 349 30.69 28.76 8.79
CA LEU A 349 30.52 29.01 7.36
C LEU A 349 29.04 28.88 6.97
N LEU A 350 28.36 27.79 7.35
CA LEU A 350 26.93 27.61 7.09
C LEU A 350 26.05 28.72 7.69
N ARG A 351 26.31 29.14 8.93
CA ARG A 351 25.53 30.22 9.55
C ARG A 351 25.80 31.60 8.95
N LYS A 352 27.00 31.83 8.41
CA LYS A 352 27.42 33.11 7.79
C LYS A 352 27.08 33.19 6.30
N GLN A 353 26.50 32.14 5.71
CA GLN A 353 26.04 32.19 4.33
C GLN A 353 25.00 33.29 4.13
N THR A 354 25.15 34.02 3.03
CA THR A 354 24.28 35.14 2.66
C THR A 354 23.34 34.70 1.55
N ALA A 355 22.11 35.20 1.58
CA ALA A 355 21.13 34.91 0.53
C ALA A 355 21.62 35.39 -0.85
N ALA A 356 21.14 34.72 -1.91
CA ALA A 356 21.38 35.18 -3.28
C ALA A 356 20.73 36.56 -3.49
N GLY A 357 21.57 37.59 -3.68
CA GLY A 357 21.12 38.96 -3.96
C GLY A 357 21.06 39.95 -2.78
N GLY A 358 21.57 39.61 -1.60
CA GLY A 358 21.62 40.56 -0.48
C GLY A 358 22.53 40.17 0.69
N ASP A 359 22.71 41.08 1.66
CA ASP A 359 23.56 40.93 2.85
C ASP A 359 22.91 40.13 4.00
N VAL A 360 21.71 39.59 3.78
CA VAL A 360 20.97 38.85 4.82
C VAL A 360 21.63 37.49 5.06
N LYS A 361 22.09 37.28 6.29
CA LYS A 361 22.64 35.98 6.73
C LYS A 361 21.52 34.98 6.94
N LEU A 362 21.64 33.82 6.32
CA LEU A 362 20.60 32.77 6.32
C LEU A 362 20.57 31.92 7.60
N ASN A 363 21.59 32.03 8.47
CA ASN A 363 21.71 31.31 9.73
C ASN A 363 21.35 29.81 9.63
N ILE A 364 21.89 29.15 8.60
CA ILE A 364 21.54 27.77 8.28
C ILE A 364 22.11 26.83 9.37
N PRO A 365 21.28 25.97 10.00
CA PRO A 365 21.76 24.98 10.96
C PRO A 365 22.46 23.84 10.23
N ALA A 366 23.58 23.37 10.80
CA ALA A 366 24.29 22.19 10.33
C ALA A 366 23.72 20.95 11.05
N ARG A 367 23.32 19.90 10.30
CA ARG A 367 22.67 18.70 10.87
C ARG A 367 23.30 17.38 10.45
N PHE A 368 23.68 17.24 9.18
CA PHE A 368 24.29 16.00 8.68
C PHE A 368 25.77 16.20 8.41
N MET A 369 26.57 15.23 8.83
CA MET A 369 27.98 15.13 8.48
C MET A 369 28.15 13.96 7.52
N LEU A 370 28.55 14.24 6.29
CA LEU A 370 28.81 13.23 5.26
C LEU A 370 30.30 12.90 5.28
N VAL A 371 30.62 11.65 5.54
CA VAL A 371 31.99 11.23 5.86
C VAL A 371 32.34 9.97 5.07
N PRO A 372 33.56 9.86 4.52
CA PRO A 372 34.06 8.60 3.96
C PRO A 372 34.15 7.52 5.06
N THR A 373 34.02 6.24 4.71
CA THR A 373 34.06 5.14 5.71
C THR A 373 35.36 5.14 6.50
N SER A 374 36.46 5.60 5.88
CA SER A 374 37.77 5.77 6.52
C SER A 374 37.77 6.73 7.72
N LEU A 375 36.87 7.73 7.74
CA LEU A 375 36.75 8.72 8.82
C LEU A 375 35.55 8.48 9.74
N GLU A 376 34.70 7.48 9.44
CA GLU A 376 33.48 7.19 10.20
C GLU A 376 33.77 6.95 11.68
N THR A 377 34.78 6.13 12.01
CA THR A 377 35.11 5.83 13.41
C THR A 377 35.57 7.09 14.16
N LYS A 378 36.34 7.98 13.50
CA LYS A 378 36.80 9.24 14.10
C LYS A 378 35.64 10.21 14.30
N ALA A 379 34.76 10.34 13.32
CA ALA A 379 33.56 11.16 13.42
C ALA A 379 32.61 10.62 14.51
N GLY A 380 32.44 9.31 14.60
CA GLY A 380 31.64 8.62 15.61
C GLY A 380 32.16 8.85 17.02
N GLN A 381 33.48 8.74 17.22
CA GLN A 381 34.11 9.10 18.49
C GLN A 381 33.88 10.57 18.85
N LEU A 382 34.00 11.48 17.88
CA LEU A 382 33.81 12.91 18.11
C LEU A 382 32.37 13.28 18.43
N ILE A 383 31.35 12.66 17.83
CA ILE A 383 29.95 13.02 18.07
C ILE A 383 29.35 12.23 19.25
N GLY A 384 29.80 10.99 19.45
CA GLY A 384 29.34 10.10 20.51
C GLY A 384 30.05 10.26 21.85
N SER A 385 31.17 11.01 21.91
CA SER A 385 31.86 11.26 23.18
C SER A 385 31.31 12.50 23.89
N THR A 386 31.02 12.36 25.19
CA THR A 386 30.62 13.48 26.06
C THR A 386 31.78 14.41 26.40
N VAL A 387 33.02 13.93 26.25
CA VAL A 387 34.27 14.67 26.47
C VAL A 387 35.01 14.88 25.15
N ASP A 388 35.71 15.99 24.99
CA ASP A 388 36.46 16.27 23.75
C ASP A 388 37.63 15.27 23.58
N PRO A 389 37.61 14.41 22.54
CA PRO A 389 38.66 13.40 22.34
C PRO A 389 40.01 13.99 21.90
N SER A 390 40.05 15.27 21.51
CA SER A 390 41.29 15.96 21.12
C SER A 390 42.07 16.53 22.32
N GLN A 391 41.43 16.61 23.49
CA GLN A 391 42.02 17.16 24.70
C GLN A 391 42.43 16.04 25.67
N ALA A 392 43.63 16.14 26.24
CA ALA A 392 44.09 15.20 27.27
C ALA A 392 43.30 15.32 28.59
N ASN A 393 42.54 16.41 28.77
CA ASN A 393 41.80 16.69 30.00
C ASN A 393 40.35 16.18 29.90
N PRO A 394 39.96 15.15 30.68
CA PRO A 394 38.64 14.53 30.61
C PRO A 394 37.49 15.40 31.15
N ASN A 395 37.78 16.61 31.65
CA ASN A 395 36.76 17.52 32.18
C ASN A 395 36.23 18.54 31.16
N ILE A 396 36.71 18.51 29.91
CA ILE A 396 36.27 19.44 28.87
C ILE A 396 35.07 18.81 28.14
N PRO A 397 33.84 19.33 28.33
CA PRO A 397 32.66 18.79 27.68
C PRO A 397 32.71 19.05 26.18
N ASN A 398 32.30 18.06 25.40
CA ASN A 398 32.22 18.18 23.96
C ASN A 398 30.98 19.01 23.55
N PRO A 399 31.15 20.18 22.88
CA PRO A 399 30.03 21.02 22.49
C PRO A 399 29.20 20.45 21.34
N PHE A 400 29.61 19.34 20.72
CA PHE A 400 28.94 18.70 19.57
C PHE A 400 28.34 17.33 19.89
N TYR A 401 28.31 16.94 21.17
CA TYR A 401 27.72 15.68 21.59
C TYR A 401 26.29 15.55 21.08
N ASN A 402 26.03 14.52 20.28
CA ASN A 402 24.73 14.20 19.67
C ASN A 402 24.07 15.35 18.87
N GLN A 403 24.86 16.29 18.34
CA GLN A 403 24.32 17.41 17.54
C GLN A 403 24.23 17.12 16.04
N PHE A 404 24.96 16.11 15.56
CA PHE A 404 25.04 15.75 14.14
C PHE A 404 24.66 14.30 13.92
N THR A 405 23.98 14.03 12.81
CA THR A 405 23.79 12.68 12.29
C THR A 405 24.92 12.39 11.30
N ILE A 406 25.71 11.36 11.58
CA ILE A 406 26.78 10.90 10.67
C ILE A 406 26.13 10.04 9.60
N VAL A 407 26.45 10.35 8.35
CA VAL A 407 26.10 9.54 7.19
C VAL A 407 27.41 9.13 6.54
N SER A 408 27.78 7.86 6.67
CA SER A 408 28.94 7.29 6.01
C SER A 408 28.53 6.57 4.73
N ASP A 409 29.34 6.73 3.68
CA ASP A 409 29.12 6.02 2.43
C ASP A 409 30.44 5.69 1.74
N ALA A 410 30.54 4.47 1.20
CA ALA A 410 31.74 3.98 0.54
C ALA A 410 32.02 4.69 -0.79
N GLU A 411 30.99 5.25 -1.45
CA GLU A 411 31.18 6.02 -2.68
C GLU A 411 31.93 7.35 -2.43
N LEU A 412 32.07 7.78 -1.16
CA LEU A 412 32.93 8.91 -0.78
C LEU A 412 34.41 8.54 -0.62
N ASP A 413 34.75 7.25 -0.43
CA ASP A 413 36.15 6.79 -0.30
C ASP A 413 36.88 6.65 -1.65
N ASP A 414 36.22 6.89 -2.78
CA ASP A 414 36.87 6.81 -4.09
C ASP A 414 37.89 7.93 -4.29
N ALA A 415 39.14 7.65 -3.89
CA ALA A 415 40.30 8.54 -3.97
C ALA A 415 40.63 9.03 -5.39
N SER A 416 40.07 8.38 -6.43
CA SER A 416 40.27 8.81 -7.82
C SER A 416 39.38 10.00 -8.21
N VAL A 417 38.29 10.22 -7.47
CA VAL A 417 37.30 11.28 -7.70
C VAL A 417 37.23 12.27 -6.53
N ASN A 418 37.38 11.79 -5.29
CA ASN A 418 37.52 12.59 -4.07
C ASN A 418 39.00 12.68 -3.66
N GLY A 419 39.42 13.80 -3.09
CA GLY A 419 40.65 13.78 -2.29
C GLY A 419 40.52 12.73 -1.18
N GLU A 420 41.60 12.00 -0.85
CA GLU A 420 41.59 10.75 -0.06
C GLU A 420 40.78 10.78 1.26
N LEU A 421 40.50 11.96 1.84
CA LEU A 421 39.82 12.12 3.14
C LEU A 421 38.82 13.29 3.19
N GLU A 422 38.28 13.71 2.04
CA GLU A 422 37.33 14.83 1.98
C GLU A 422 36.02 14.50 2.71
N TRP A 423 35.50 15.44 3.49
CA TRP A 423 34.23 15.30 4.21
C TRP A 423 33.39 16.56 4.09
N TYR A 424 32.08 16.40 4.26
CA TYR A 424 31.10 17.44 4.00
C TYR A 424 30.16 17.63 5.18
N VAL A 425 29.66 18.85 5.36
CA VAL A 425 28.60 19.15 6.32
C VAL A 425 27.46 19.79 5.58
N THR A 426 26.25 19.29 5.81
CA THR A 426 25.04 19.82 5.20
C THR A 426 23.96 20.14 6.23
N SER A 427 23.00 20.94 5.78
CA SER A 427 21.89 21.42 6.57
C SER A 427 20.74 20.41 6.64
N ASP A 428 19.52 20.86 6.90
CA ASP A 428 18.34 20.00 7.00
C ASP A 428 17.82 19.56 5.63
N ILE A 429 16.99 18.50 5.59
CA ILE A 429 16.42 17.93 4.35
C ILE A 429 15.62 18.98 3.55
N LEU A 430 14.93 19.89 4.26
CA LEU A 430 14.17 20.98 3.64
C LEU A 430 15.03 21.97 2.85
N ARG A 431 16.29 22.15 3.27
CA ARG A 431 17.30 23.00 2.63
C ARG A 431 18.45 22.13 2.13
N SER A 432 18.13 20.96 1.57
CA SER A 432 19.16 20.09 1.00
C SER A 432 19.87 20.77 -0.18
N PRO A 433 21.20 20.66 -0.28
CA PRO A 433 21.96 21.18 -1.41
C PRO A 433 21.67 20.43 -2.70
N ILE A 434 21.26 19.16 -2.61
CA ILE A 434 20.97 18.29 -3.75
C ILE A 434 19.52 17.82 -3.68
N GLN A 435 18.87 17.83 -4.83
CA GLN A 435 17.55 17.27 -5.03
C GLN A 435 17.62 16.11 -6.02
N VAL A 436 16.94 15.02 -5.68
CA VAL A 436 16.72 13.88 -6.56
C VAL A 436 15.29 13.97 -7.07
N ASP A 437 15.16 14.23 -8.36
CA ASP A 437 13.87 14.30 -9.04
C ASP A 437 13.52 12.96 -9.68
N PHE A 438 12.26 12.55 -9.50
CA PHE A 438 11.70 11.35 -10.12
C PHE A 438 10.58 11.73 -11.09
N LEU A 439 10.45 10.99 -12.19
CA LEU A 439 9.36 11.20 -13.15
C LEU A 439 8.01 10.88 -12.50
N ASN A 440 7.12 11.87 -12.42
CA ASN A 440 5.80 11.76 -11.78
C ASN A 440 5.85 11.19 -10.35
N GLY A 441 6.97 11.39 -9.65
CA GLY A 441 7.18 10.86 -8.29
C GLY A 441 7.39 9.35 -8.21
N LYS A 442 7.58 8.66 -9.34
CA LYS A 442 7.86 7.22 -9.38
C LYS A 442 9.32 6.94 -9.03
N ASP A 443 9.54 6.55 -7.77
CA ASP A 443 10.85 6.18 -7.21
C ASP A 443 11.18 4.69 -7.39
N MET A 444 10.22 3.87 -7.82
CA MET A 444 10.47 2.46 -8.13
C MET A 444 10.73 2.25 -9.62
N PRO A 445 11.82 1.56 -9.99
CA PRO A 445 12.06 1.11 -11.37
C PRO A 445 10.89 0.29 -11.93
N THR A 446 10.69 0.39 -13.24
CA THR A 446 9.70 -0.42 -13.95
C THR A 446 10.39 -1.64 -14.52
N ILE A 447 9.81 -2.82 -14.27
CA ILE A 447 10.19 -4.06 -14.95
C ILE A 447 9.07 -4.42 -15.93
N VAL A 448 9.46 -4.67 -17.17
CA VAL A 448 8.53 -5.14 -18.20
C VAL A 448 9.14 -6.32 -18.91
N MET A 449 8.43 -7.44 -18.90
CA MET A 449 8.76 -8.58 -19.73
C MET A 449 8.41 -8.31 -21.21
N LYS A 450 9.35 -8.58 -22.10
CA LYS A 450 9.19 -8.51 -23.56
C LYS A 450 9.49 -9.85 -24.20
N GLN A 451 8.91 -10.04 -25.38
CA GLN A 451 9.26 -11.16 -26.24
C GLN A 451 10.70 -11.00 -26.73
N ALA A 452 11.47 -12.08 -26.72
CA ALA A 452 12.82 -12.07 -27.26
C ALA A 452 12.80 -11.67 -28.76
N PRO A 453 13.79 -10.90 -29.22
CA PRO A 453 13.93 -10.54 -30.63
C PRO A 453 14.00 -11.79 -31.54
N ALA A 454 13.61 -11.63 -32.80
CA ALA A 454 13.66 -12.71 -33.79
C ALA A 454 15.08 -13.34 -33.85
N GLY A 455 15.17 -14.63 -33.56
CA GLY A 455 16.43 -15.39 -33.53
C GLY A 455 16.99 -15.71 -32.13
N GLN A 456 16.45 -15.13 -31.05
CA GLN A 456 16.77 -15.52 -29.67
C GLN A 456 15.58 -16.25 -29.02
N LEU A 457 15.86 -17.40 -28.40
CA LEU A 457 14.88 -18.19 -27.67
C LEU A 457 15.02 -17.95 -26.17
N GLY A 458 13.95 -17.47 -25.54
CA GLY A 458 13.92 -17.22 -24.10
C GLY A 458 12.99 -16.08 -23.74
N PHE A 459 13.05 -15.70 -22.47
CA PHE A 459 12.33 -14.56 -21.93
C PHE A 459 13.26 -13.38 -21.73
N LEU A 460 12.72 -12.18 -21.82
CA LEU A 460 13.50 -10.97 -21.76
C LEU A 460 12.79 -9.94 -20.89
N TRP A 461 13.54 -9.26 -20.04
CA TRP A 461 13.02 -8.21 -19.16
C TRP A 461 13.81 -6.93 -19.37
N ASP A 462 13.07 -5.84 -19.57
CA ASP A 462 13.61 -4.49 -19.55
C ASP A 462 13.36 -3.90 -18.16
N ILE A 463 14.43 -3.43 -17.53
CA ILE A 463 14.37 -2.65 -16.30
C ILE A 463 14.75 -1.22 -16.66
N TYR A 464 13.91 -0.24 -16.31
CA TYR A 464 14.24 1.17 -16.49
C TYR A 464 13.67 2.04 -15.38
N MET A 465 14.37 3.15 -15.12
CA MET A 465 14.00 4.14 -14.14
C MET A 465 14.41 5.54 -14.62
N ASP A 466 13.54 6.51 -14.38
CA ASP A 466 13.76 7.90 -14.75
C ASP A 466 14.05 8.73 -13.49
N TYR A 467 15.27 9.21 -13.38
CA TYR A 467 15.68 10.09 -12.28
C TYR A 467 16.68 11.14 -12.74
N GLY A 468 16.72 12.24 -12.00
CA GLY A 468 17.66 13.34 -12.19
C GLY A 468 18.25 13.74 -10.85
N VAL A 469 19.56 13.95 -10.81
CA VAL A 469 20.24 14.51 -9.63
C VAL A 469 20.65 15.93 -9.99
N THR A 470 20.19 16.91 -9.24
CA THR A 470 20.52 18.31 -9.49
C THR A 470 20.93 18.99 -8.19
N VAL A 471 21.99 19.80 -8.26
CA VAL A 471 22.35 20.71 -7.17
C VAL A 471 21.33 21.83 -7.18
N VAL A 472 20.63 22.02 -6.07
CA VAL A 472 19.61 23.06 -5.91
C VAL A 472 20.15 24.26 -5.16
N ASP A 473 21.04 24.06 -4.19
CA ASP A 473 21.55 25.14 -3.36
C ASP A 473 23.01 24.85 -2.95
N TYR A 474 23.92 25.78 -3.22
CA TYR A 474 25.33 25.66 -2.82
C TYR A 474 25.58 26.19 -1.40
N GLN A 475 24.63 26.95 -0.83
CA GLN A 475 24.77 27.64 0.45
C GLN A 475 24.54 26.70 1.65
N THR A 476 23.97 25.53 1.40
CA THR A 476 23.54 24.59 2.44
C THR A 476 24.51 23.40 2.61
N VAL A 477 25.68 23.48 1.97
CA VAL A 477 26.74 22.48 2.08
C VAL A 477 28.09 23.16 2.25
N VAL A 478 28.98 22.57 3.05
CA VAL A 478 30.37 22.99 3.20
C VAL A 478 31.29 21.80 3.00
N LYS A 479 32.37 21.99 2.25
CA LYS A 479 33.44 21.01 2.02
C LYS A 479 34.66 21.29 2.90
N ASN A 480 35.19 20.23 3.50
CA ASN A 480 36.53 20.20 4.07
C ASN A 480 37.39 19.23 3.26
N ASN A 481 38.56 19.68 2.84
CA ASN A 481 39.45 18.87 2.01
C ASN A 481 40.13 17.71 2.77
N GLY A 482 39.86 17.54 4.07
CA GLY A 482 40.39 16.45 4.88
C GLY A 482 41.90 16.53 5.12
N LYS A 483 42.40 15.63 5.97
CA LYS A 483 43.82 15.31 6.18
C LYS A 483 43.98 13.93 6.80
#